data_AF-A0A3P3QGG1-F1
#
_entry.id   AF-A0A3P3QGG1-F1
#
_cell.length_a   1.000
_cell.length_b   1.000
_cell.length_c   1.000
_cell.angle_alpha   90.00
_cell.angle_beta   90.00
_cell.angle_gamma   90.00
#
_symmetry.space_group_name_H-M   'P 1'
#
loop_
_entity.id
_entity.type
_entity.pdbx_description
1 polymer ?
#
loop_
_entity_poly.entity_id
_entity_poly.type
_entity_poly.pdbx_seq_one_letter_code
_entity_poly.pdbx_strand_id
1 'polypeptide(L)'
;MSVYVAKSNPALMQIQQLLLQMQQAMVAGNWILVQNLDRQISAQVQQIKQGAEHQELHVELQLIKQRYQALLQLAKRQQKMLEQKMQRFQDTKTAVVAYQLTTQASMEQNS
;
A
#
# COMPACT_ATOMS: atom_id res chain seq x y z
N MET A 1 -9.24 -34.60 27.36
CA MET A 1 -9.40 -33.73 26.17
C MET A 1 -8.65 -32.44 26.46
N SER A 2 -7.46 -32.28 25.87
CA SER A 2 -6.62 -31.12 26.12
C SER A 2 -7.12 -29.96 25.27
N VAL A 3 -7.65 -28.93 25.92
CA VAL A 3 -7.99 -27.66 25.28
C VAL A 3 -6.66 -27.03 24.90
N TYR A 4 -6.27 -27.18 23.62
CA TYR A 4 -5.15 -26.44 23.05
C TYR A 4 -5.53 -24.97 23.07
N VAL A 5 -5.20 -24.31 24.18
CA VAL A 5 -4.99 -22.87 24.19
C VAL A 5 -3.95 -22.64 23.12
N ALA A 6 -4.37 -22.13 21.96
CA ALA A 6 -3.47 -21.71 20.89
C ALA A 6 -2.45 -20.77 21.53
N LYS A 7 -1.24 -21.28 21.80
CA LYS A 7 -0.12 -20.45 22.24
C LYS A 7 0.08 -19.45 21.12
N SER A 8 -0.20 -18.18 21.38
CA SER A 8 0.02 -17.11 20.42
C SER A 8 1.46 -17.19 19.93
N ASN A 9 1.67 -17.65 18.69
CA ASN A 9 3.03 -17.77 18.16
C ASN A 9 3.60 -16.35 18.04
N PRO A 10 4.75 -16.06 18.68
CA PRO A 10 5.29 -14.70 18.74
C PRO A 10 5.62 -14.15 17.34
N ALA A 11 6.03 -15.01 16.41
CA ALA A 11 6.28 -14.60 15.02
C ALA A 11 4.97 -14.20 14.31
N LEU A 12 3.87 -14.92 14.55
CA LEU A 12 2.57 -14.55 13.99
C LEU A 12 2.05 -13.22 14.57
N MET A 13 2.20 -13.01 15.89
CA MET A 13 1.85 -11.74 16.52
C MET A 13 2.65 -10.58 15.92
N GLN A 14 3.94 -10.79 15.71
CA GLN A 14 4.81 -9.79 15.11
C GLN A 14 4.36 -9.44 13.68
N ILE A 15 4.03 -10.44 12.85
CA ILE A 15 3.50 -10.18 11.50
C ILE A 15 2.19 -9.39 11.56
N GLN A 16 1.29 -9.72 12.49
CA GLN A 16 0.03 -8.99 12.65
C GLN A 16 0.24 -7.51 13.04
N GLN A 17 1.24 -7.23 13.88
CA GLN A 17 1.64 -5.87 14.24
C GLN A 17 2.24 -5.13 13.04
N LEU A 18 3.14 -5.77 12.29
CA LEU A 18 3.73 -5.18 11.09
C LEU A 18 2.67 -4.85 10.03
N LEU A 19 1.66 -5.71 9.84
CA LEU A 19 0.53 -5.45 8.95
C LEU A 19 -0.31 -4.24 9.40
N LEU A 20 -0.49 -4.05 10.72
CA LEU A 20 -1.17 -2.88 11.25
C LEU A 20 -0.37 -1.60 11.00
N GLN A 21 0.94 -1.63 11.25
CA GLN A 21 1.84 -0.51 10.97
C GLN A 21 1.86 -0.18 9.46
N MET A 22 1.82 -1.21 8.60
CA MET A 22 1.82 -1.02 7.15
C MET A 22 0.55 -0.31 6.70
N GLN A 23 -0.60 -0.69 7.26
CA GLN A 23 -1.87 0.00 7.01
C GLN A 23 -1.82 1.47 7.44
N GLN A 24 -1.30 1.76 8.63
CA GLN A 24 -1.15 3.13 9.12
C GLN A 24 -0.20 3.95 8.22
N ALA A 25 0.91 3.35 7.78
CA ALA A 25 1.86 3.98 6.87
C ALA A 25 1.23 4.27 5.48
N MET A 26 0.38 3.36 4.97
CA MET A 26 -0.38 3.58 3.72
C MET A 26 -1.37 4.74 3.84
N VAL A 27 -2.06 4.86 4.98
CA VAL A 27 -2.98 5.98 5.23
C VAL A 27 -2.22 7.30 5.34
N ALA A 28 -1.04 7.28 5.97
CA ALA A 28 -0.16 8.44 6.08
C ALA A 28 0.61 8.77 4.79
N GLY A 29 0.51 7.94 3.74
CA GLY A 29 1.28 8.12 2.50
C GLY A 29 2.79 7.90 2.65
N ASN A 30 3.25 7.27 3.74
CA ASN A 30 4.67 6.99 3.98
C ASN A 30 5.09 5.70 3.26
N TRP A 31 5.28 5.79 1.94
CA TRP A 31 5.58 4.64 1.09
C TRP A 31 6.94 4.00 1.37
N ILE A 32 7.92 4.76 1.85
CA ILE A 32 9.23 4.23 2.25
C ILE A 32 9.05 3.28 3.44
N LEU A 33 8.26 3.67 4.44
CA LEU A 33 7.94 2.82 5.57
C LEU A 33 7.14 1.58 5.13
N VAL A 34 6.19 1.73 4.21
CA VAL A 34 5.44 0.60 3.62
C VAL A 34 6.39 -0.43 3.01
N GLN A 35 7.38 -0.02 2.22
CA GLN A 35 8.37 -0.92 1.61
C GLN A 35 9.27 -1.59 2.66
N ASN A 36 9.63 -0.89 3.74
CA ASN A 36 10.40 -1.47 4.83
C ASN A 36 9.62 -2.54 5.59
N LEU A 37 8.34 -2.28 5.85
CA LEU A 37 7.44 -3.22 6.53
C LEU A 37 7.16 -4.44 5.65
N ASP A 38 6.98 -4.25 4.35
CA ASP A 38 6.81 -5.33 3.38
C ASP A 38 7.97 -6.33 3.40
N ARG A 39 9.21 -5.83 3.39
CA ARG A 39 10.42 -6.65 3.49
C ARG A 39 10.49 -7.42 4.81
N GLN A 40 10.14 -6.79 5.93
CA GLN A 40 10.12 -7.44 7.24
C GLN A 40 9.07 -8.55 7.33
N ILE A 41 7.85 -8.29 6.85
CA ILE A 41 6.77 -9.29 6.79
C ILE A 41 7.21 -10.47 5.94
N SER A 42 7.78 -10.22 4.75
CA SER A 42 8.25 -11.26 3.84
C SER A 42 9.33 -12.14 4.49
N ALA A 43 10.29 -11.53 5.17
CA ALA A 43 11.35 -12.25 5.90
C ALA A 43 10.77 -13.15 7.01
N GLN A 44 9.82 -12.65 7.80
CA GLN A 44 9.19 -13.42 8.87
C GLN A 44 8.34 -14.58 8.34
N VAL A 45 7.57 -14.35 7.27
CA VAL A 45 6.80 -15.43 6.63
C VAL A 45 7.73 -16.51 6.08
N GLN A 46 8.86 -16.13 5.50
CA GLN A 46 9.88 -17.10 5.04
C GLN A 46 10.45 -17.92 6.20
N GLN A 47 10.81 -17.27 7.32
CA GLN A 47 11.29 -17.96 8.52
C GLN A 47 10.28 -18.98 9.05
N ILE A 48 9.00 -18.61 9.13
CA ILE A 48 7.95 -19.53 9.58
C ILE A 48 7.80 -20.72 8.62
N LYS A 49 7.83 -20.47 7.30
CA LYS A 49 7.73 -21.54 6.29
C LYS A 49 8.87 -22.54 6.31
N GLN A 50 10.06 -22.10 6.74
CA GLN A 50 11.25 -22.95 6.89
C GLN A 50 11.27 -23.68 8.24
N GLY A 51 10.46 -23.25 9.20
CA GLY A 51 10.34 -23.89 10.52
C GLY A 51 9.50 -25.16 10.50
N ALA A 52 9.77 -26.06 11.44
CA ALA A 52 9.01 -27.30 11.62
C ALA A 52 7.52 -27.04 11.94
N GLU A 53 7.21 -25.89 12.55
CA GLU A 53 5.86 -25.48 12.94
C GLU A 53 4.99 -25.01 11.75
N HIS A 54 5.54 -24.94 10.53
CA HIS A 54 4.81 -24.41 9.36
C HIS A 54 3.45 -25.10 9.15
N GLN A 55 3.40 -26.42 9.28
CA GLN A 55 2.17 -27.19 9.07
C GLN A 55 1.10 -26.86 10.12
N GLU A 56 1.52 -26.62 11.37
CA GLU A 56 0.63 -26.27 12.48
C GLU A 56 0.08 -24.85 12.34
N LEU A 57 0.83 -23.94 11.70
CA LEU A 57 0.47 -22.53 11.51
C LEU A 57 -0.18 -22.23 10.15
N HIS A 58 -0.61 -23.26 9.41
CA HIS A 58 -1.09 -23.08 8.04
C HIS A 58 -2.30 -22.13 7.97
N VAL A 59 -3.27 -22.29 8.88
CA VAL A 59 -4.51 -21.51 8.90
C VAL A 59 -4.21 -20.03 9.18
N GLU A 60 -3.36 -19.77 10.16
CA GLU A 60 -2.95 -18.42 10.56
C GLU A 60 -2.17 -17.73 9.44
N LEU A 61 -1.31 -18.46 8.72
CA LEU A 61 -0.61 -17.95 7.55
C LEU A 61 -1.57 -17.60 6.40
N GLN A 62 -2.67 -18.34 6.22
CA GLN A 62 -3.71 -17.97 5.25
C GLN A 62 -4.42 -16.67 5.66
N LEU A 63 -4.72 -16.48 6.94
CA LEU A 63 -5.33 -15.23 7.43
C LEU A 63 -4.39 -14.03 7.23
N ILE A 64 -3.10 -14.19 7.52
CA ILE A 64 -2.06 -13.18 7.24
C ILE A 64 -2.04 -12.84 5.75
N LYS A 65 -2.07 -13.85 4.87
CA LYS A 65 -2.09 -13.66 3.42
C LYS A 65 -3.32 -12.87 2.97
N GLN A 66 -4.51 -13.20 3.48
CA GLN A 66 -5.74 -12.48 3.15
C GLN A 66 -5.66 -11.00 3.56
N ARG A 67 -5.17 -10.73 4.78
CA ARG A 67 -5.00 -9.35 5.26
C ARG A 67 -4.00 -8.57 4.41
N TYR A 68 -2.87 -9.18 4.07
CA TYR A 68 -1.89 -8.57 3.17
C TYR A 68 -2.47 -8.27 1.78
N GLN A 69 -3.27 -9.19 1.22
CA GLN A 69 -3.97 -8.96 -0.05
C GLN A 69 -4.95 -7.78 0.02
N ALA A 70 -5.65 -7.59 1.13
CA ALA A 70 -6.51 -6.43 1.33
C ALA A 70 -5.71 -5.11 1.29
N LEU A 71 -4.51 -5.09 1.89
CA LEU A 71 -3.61 -3.93 1.84
C LEU A 71 -3.09 -3.66 0.42
N LEU A 72 -2.80 -4.69 -0.37
CA LEU A 72 -2.46 -4.51 -1.79
C LEU A 72 -3.60 -3.88 -2.58
N GLN A 73 -4.85 -4.26 -2.32
CA GLN A 73 -6.01 -3.64 -2.97
C GLN A 73 -6.17 -2.18 -2.57
N LEU A 74 -5.91 -1.83 -1.30
CA LEU A 74 -5.88 -0.46 -0.83
C LEU A 74 -4.83 0.37 -1.59
N ALA A 75 -3.59 -0.14 -1.68
CA ALA A 75 -2.51 0.52 -2.41
C ALA A 75 -2.86 0.76 -3.89
N LYS A 76 -3.44 -0.24 -4.57
CA LYS A 76 -3.90 -0.11 -5.97
C LYS A 76 -4.96 0.99 -6.14
N ARG A 77 -5.91 1.08 -5.20
CA ARG A 77 -6.93 2.15 -5.21
C ARG A 77 -6.30 3.53 -5.01
N GLN A 78 -5.35 3.65 -4.08
CA GLN A 78 -4.62 4.89 -3.84
C GLN A 78 -3.80 5.31 -5.06
N GLN A 79 -3.13 4.36 -5.73
CA GLN A 79 -2.41 4.61 -6.99
C GLN A 79 -3.35 5.14 -8.08
N LYS A 80 -4.48 4.46 -8.33
CA LYS A 80 -5.45 4.90 -9.34
C LYS A 80 -5.99 6.30 -9.06
N MET A 81 -6.24 6.63 -7.79
CA MET A 81 -6.67 7.98 -7.40
C MET A 81 -5.58 9.02 -7.68
N LEU A 82 -4.32 8.70 -7.38
CA LEU A 82 -3.19 9.58 -7.65
C LEU A 82 -3.01 9.82 -9.15
N GLU A 83 -3.06 8.78 -9.97
CA GLU A 83 -3.00 8.87 -11.43
C GLU A 83 -4.09 9.77 -11.99
N GLN A 84 -5.33 9.63 -11.51
CA GLN A 84 -6.44 10.50 -11.91
C GLN A 84 -6.22 11.97 -11.51
N LYS A 85 -5.68 12.22 -10.31
CA LYS A 85 -5.34 13.58 -9.86
C LYS A 85 -4.23 14.19 -10.71
N MET A 86 -3.20 13.41 -11.04
CA MET A 86 -2.12 13.84 -11.91
C MET A 86 -2.62 14.17 -13.31
N GLN A 87 -3.49 13.34 -13.89
CA GLN A 87 -4.07 13.62 -15.21
C GLN A 87 -4.84 14.94 -15.21
N ARG A 88 -5.74 15.15 -14.23
CA ARG A 88 -6.49 16.41 -14.10
C ARG A 88 -5.58 17.63 -13.95
N PHE A 89 -4.48 17.48 -13.22
CA PHE A 89 -3.50 18.55 -13.06
C PHE A 89 -2.82 18.89 -14.39
N GLN A 90 -2.44 17.90 -15.19
CA GLN A 90 -1.86 18.13 -16.52
C GLN A 90 -2.86 18.78 -17.47
N ASP A 91 -4.12 18.33 -17.46
CA ASP A 91 -5.19 18.91 -18.28
C ASP A 91 -5.40 20.39 -17.92
N THR A 92 -5.45 20.70 -16.61
CA THR A 92 -5.59 22.07 -16.10
C THR A 92 -4.41 22.94 -16.52
N LYS A 93 -3.18 22.44 -16.37
CA LYS A 93 -1.97 23.16 -16.80
C LYS A 93 -2.03 23.47 -18.30
N THR A 94 -2.45 22.51 -19.11
CA THR A 94 -2.57 22.66 -20.56
C THR A 94 -3.61 23.72 -20.91
N ALA A 95 -4.77 23.72 -20.24
CA ALA A 95 -5.81 24.72 -20.45
C ALA A 95 -5.35 26.14 -20.09
N VAL A 96 -4.62 26.30 -18.98
CA VAL A 96 -4.06 27.60 -18.57
C VAL A 96 -3.06 28.12 -19.60
N VAL A 97 -2.16 27.27 -20.10
CA VAL A 97 -1.20 27.65 -21.14
C VAL A 97 -1.90 28.03 -22.44
N ALA A 98 -2.90 27.25 -22.87
CA ALA A 98 -3.69 27.56 -24.06
C ALA A 98 -4.40 28.92 -23.94
N TYR A 99 -5.00 29.19 -22.79
CA TYR A 99 -5.65 30.47 -22.50
C TYR A 99 -4.67 31.65 -22.58
N GLN A 100 -3.48 31.52 -21.97
CA GLN A 100 -2.44 32.55 -22.02
C GLN A 100 -2.00 32.85 -23.45
N LEU A 101 -1.77 31.79 -24.25
CA LEU A 101 -1.39 31.92 -25.66
C LEU A 101 -2.48 32.60 -26.51
N THR A 102 -3.75 32.22 -26.33
CA THR A 102 -4.86 32.88 -27.03
C THR A 102 -5.02 34.34 -26.61
N THR A 103 -4.79 34.66 -25.33
CA THR A 103 -4.90 36.03 -24.81
C THR A 103 -3.77 36.90 -25.37
N GLN A 104 -2.54 36.40 -25.41
CA GLN A 104 -1.39 37.10 -26.01
C GLN A 104 -1.58 37.33 -27.51
N ALA A 105 -1.98 36.30 -28.27
CA ALA A 105 -2.24 36.43 -29.69
C ALA A 105 -3.35 37.45 -30.01
N SER A 106 -4.38 37.53 -29.16
CA SER A 106 -5.47 38.51 -29.31
C SER A 106 -5.03 39.95 -28.97
N MET A 107 -4.01 40.13 -28.13
CA MET A 107 -3.44 41.45 -27.81
C MET A 107 -2.49 41.93 -28.91
N GLU A 108 -1.72 41.03 -29.53
CA GLU A 108 -0.80 41.35 -30.64
C GLU A 108 -1.55 41.72 -31.94
N GLN A 109 -2.74 41.16 -32.19
CA GLN A 109 -3.54 41.51 -33.37
C GLN A 109 -4.25 42.87 -33.29
N ASN A 110 -4.37 43.46 -32.09
CA ASN A 110 -5.02 44.75 -31.87
C ASN A 110 -4.02 45.91 -31.61
N SER A 111 -2.72 45.66 -31.78
CA SER A 111 -1.62 46.63 -31.68
C SER A 111 -1.10 46.98 -33.07
#